data_AF-A0A660V3H0-F1
#
_entry.id   AF-A0A660V3H0-F1
#
_cell.length_a   1.000
_cell.length_b   1.000
_cell.length_c   1.000
_cell.angle_alpha   90.00
_cell.angle_beta   90.00
_cell.angle_gamma   90.00
#
_symmetry.space_group_name_H-M   'P 1'
#
loop_
_entity.id
_entity.type
_entity.pdbx_description
1 polymer ?
#
loop_
_entity_poly.entity_id
_entity_poly.type
_entity_poly.pdbx_seq_one_letter_code
_entity_poly.pdbx_strand_id
1 'polypeptide(L)'
;MNKTIDSLMPILIKADWDMNTRGKQLDKLYDAIIEDGWGTFDSLRDYWGDLCVYPGLAHLWADQFMDCTKDVLSSTNQYCSAVDMCLSCLVYTERYQEVEELLQLDERHSWFHHKFWAMALVKQGKLQEALDYAGQILSQQRTKNSDPEIDSFCESVLLDMGKIEEAYEKYGLKVPSYGTNLNIYRGVCKKYPTIDKRKILLDLIEKKGIKGKWFAAAKTAGQLDIALECAMTGDSDPDTLLRATRDFAEKDPEFALNVGVKAVMVYLTGSFYDPIAPIDIRAAFTKLMSAASKSNRQQLVRTELSKRVLRESNRIKTDLRETILGLLKQEARDVL
;
A
#
# COMPACT_ATOMS: atom_id res chain seq x y z
N MET A 1 -7.11 5.90 8.85
CA MET A 1 -8.22 5.52 7.96
C MET A 1 -8.81 4.19 8.43
N ASN A 2 -10.02 4.23 8.99
CA ASN A 2 -10.70 3.07 9.56
C ASN A 2 -11.38 2.29 8.42
N LYS A 3 -10.68 1.28 7.87
CA LYS A 3 -11.14 0.49 6.70
C LYS A 3 -12.58 -0.05 6.83
N THR A 4 -13.05 -0.20 8.07
CA THR A 4 -14.42 -0.60 8.38
C THR A 4 -15.43 0.45 7.91
N ILE A 5 -15.21 1.73 8.23
CA ILE A 5 -16.10 2.81 7.81
C ILE A 5 -16.14 2.92 6.29
N ASP A 6 -14.98 2.95 5.63
CA ASP A 6 -14.89 3.02 4.17
C ASP A 6 -15.64 1.86 3.47
N SER A 7 -15.64 0.68 4.09
CA SER A 7 -16.36 -0.51 3.57
C SER A 7 -17.87 -0.44 3.81
N LEU A 8 -18.31 0.23 4.88
CA LEU A 8 -19.73 0.39 5.21
C LEU A 8 -20.38 1.55 4.44
N MET A 9 -19.61 2.57 4.06
CA MET A 9 -20.11 3.76 3.36
C MET A 9 -21.01 3.44 2.14
N PRO A 10 -20.59 2.60 1.18
CA PRO A 10 -21.45 2.26 0.04
C PRO A 10 -22.73 1.51 0.43
N ILE A 11 -22.72 0.77 1.54
CA ILE A 11 -23.89 0.03 2.04
C ILE A 11 -24.90 1.01 2.62
N LEU A 12 -24.44 1.98 3.42
CA LEU A 12 -25.29 3.02 4.00
C LEU A 12 -25.92 3.90 2.92
N ILE A 13 -25.14 4.34 1.94
CA ILE A 13 -25.66 5.17 0.84
C ILE A 13 -26.71 4.40 0.02
N LYS A 14 -26.47 3.11 -0.26
CA LYS A 14 -27.39 2.28 -1.08
C LYS A 14 -28.56 1.67 -0.31
N ALA A 15 -28.67 1.88 1.01
CA ALA A 15 -29.79 1.34 1.77
C ALA A 15 -31.13 1.86 1.22
N ASP A 16 -32.10 0.96 1.07
CA ASP A 16 -33.44 1.29 0.55
C ASP A 16 -34.33 1.81 1.68
N TRP A 17 -34.12 3.06 2.07
CA TRP A 17 -34.90 3.75 3.10
C TRP A 17 -35.67 4.90 2.50
N ASP A 18 -36.95 5.03 2.86
CA ASP A 18 -37.72 6.24 2.59
C ASP A 18 -37.09 7.47 3.28
N MET A 19 -37.43 8.66 2.81
CA MET A 19 -36.84 9.92 3.29
C MET A 19 -37.00 10.14 4.80
N ASN A 20 -38.13 9.72 5.41
CA ASN A 20 -38.37 9.88 6.84
C ASN A 20 -37.49 8.93 7.66
N THR A 21 -37.46 7.65 7.26
CA THR A 21 -36.58 6.65 7.85
C THR A 21 -35.11 7.08 7.72
N ARG A 22 -34.70 7.57 6.55
CA ARG A 22 -33.35 8.10 6.32
C ARG A 22 -33.03 9.26 7.25
N GLY A 23 -33.91 10.26 7.37
CA GLY A 23 -33.75 11.39 8.29
C GLY A 23 -33.51 10.93 9.73
N LYS A 24 -34.35 10.04 10.24
CA LYS A 24 -34.21 9.48 11.60
C LYS A 24 -32.89 8.73 11.82
N GLN A 25 -32.35 8.06 10.79
CA GLN A 25 -31.06 7.40 10.91
C GLN A 25 -29.90 8.39 10.87
N LEU A 26 -30.02 9.47 10.08
CA LEU A 26 -29.03 10.55 10.07
C LEU A 26 -28.99 11.29 11.41
N ASP A 27 -30.14 11.56 12.03
CA ASP A 27 -30.21 12.17 13.37
C ASP A 27 -29.44 11.32 14.39
N LYS A 28 -29.72 10.00 14.44
CA LYS A 28 -29.01 9.06 15.32
C LYS A 28 -27.51 8.98 15.00
N LEU A 29 -27.16 9.03 13.72
CA LEU A 29 -25.76 8.98 13.31
C LEU A 29 -25.04 10.25 13.71
N TYR A 30 -25.70 11.40 13.60
CA TYR A 30 -25.19 12.69 14.06
C TYR A 30 -24.93 12.64 15.56
N ASP A 31 -25.93 12.23 16.35
CA ASP A 31 -25.79 12.08 17.81
C ASP A 31 -24.60 11.17 18.15
N ALA A 32 -24.47 10.02 17.48
CA ALA A 32 -23.34 9.11 17.69
C ALA A 32 -21.98 9.74 17.34
N ILE A 33 -21.91 10.56 16.28
CA ILE A 33 -20.67 11.25 15.87
C ILE A 33 -20.27 12.31 16.89
N ILE A 34 -21.25 13.03 17.46
CA ILE A 34 -21.02 14.07 18.47
C ILE A 34 -20.63 13.43 19.81
N GLU A 35 -21.31 12.36 20.21
CA GLU A 35 -21.07 11.65 21.47
C GLU A 35 -19.77 10.84 21.48
N ASP A 36 -19.31 10.34 20.33
CA ASP A 36 -18.10 9.52 20.24
C ASP A 36 -16.89 10.23 20.86
N GLY A 37 -16.59 11.46 20.44
CA GLY A 37 -15.46 12.24 20.99
C GLY A 37 -14.07 11.62 20.77
N TRP A 38 -13.95 10.42 20.20
CA TRP A 38 -12.71 9.69 19.93
C TRP A 38 -12.27 9.77 18.46
N GLY A 39 -13.06 10.39 17.60
CA GLY A 39 -12.78 10.55 16.17
C GLY A 39 -12.99 9.26 15.36
N THR A 40 -13.71 8.29 15.92
CA THR A 40 -13.99 6.99 15.28
C THR A 40 -14.71 7.18 13.93
N PHE A 41 -15.55 8.22 13.87
CA PHE A 41 -16.46 8.52 12.78
C PHE A 41 -16.08 9.74 11.95
N ASP A 42 -14.87 10.29 12.12
CA ASP A 42 -14.48 11.54 11.44
C ASP A 42 -14.62 11.45 9.92
N SER A 43 -14.28 10.30 9.32
CA SER A 43 -14.44 10.10 7.89
C SER A 43 -15.90 10.11 7.42
N LEU A 44 -16.89 9.86 8.28
CA LEU A 44 -18.32 9.95 7.89
C LEU A 44 -18.77 11.39 7.64
N ARG A 45 -18.14 12.36 8.32
CA ARG A 45 -18.52 13.78 8.23
C ARG A 45 -18.30 14.32 6.81
N ASP A 46 -17.24 13.87 6.16
CA ASP A 46 -16.90 14.23 4.78
C ASP A 46 -17.93 13.76 3.75
N TYR A 47 -18.65 12.67 4.03
CA TYR A 47 -19.67 12.09 3.15
C TYR A 47 -21.10 12.41 3.58
N TRP A 48 -21.31 13.38 4.48
CA TRP A 48 -22.65 13.67 5.02
C TRP A 48 -23.69 13.99 3.94
N GLY A 49 -23.29 14.76 2.92
CA GLY A 49 -24.15 15.04 1.77
C GLY A 49 -24.55 13.77 1.02
N ASP A 50 -23.61 12.87 0.74
CA ASP A 50 -23.89 11.59 0.07
C ASP A 50 -24.75 10.66 0.94
N LEU A 51 -24.54 10.67 2.27
CA LEU A 51 -25.34 9.91 3.23
C LEU A 51 -26.80 10.38 3.27
N CYS A 52 -27.07 11.65 2.94
CA CYS A 52 -28.43 12.17 2.88
C CYS A 52 -29.27 11.46 1.82
N VAL A 53 -28.69 11.13 0.65
CA VAL A 53 -29.34 10.55 -0.55
C VAL A 53 -30.43 11.43 -1.16
N TYR A 54 -31.27 12.05 -0.35
CA TYR A 54 -32.31 12.99 -0.73
C TYR A 54 -31.77 14.43 -0.63
N PRO A 55 -31.75 15.22 -1.71
CA PRO A 55 -31.28 16.61 -1.68
C PRO A 55 -31.99 17.46 -0.62
N GLY A 56 -33.29 17.23 -0.40
CA GLY A 56 -34.05 17.92 0.64
C GLY A 56 -33.50 17.73 2.05
N LEU A 57 -32.99 16.53 2.40
CA LEU A 57 -32.33 16.30 3.69
C LEU A 57 -30.98 17.01 3.75
N ALA A 58 -30.21 16.98 2.67
CA ALA A 58 -28.92 17.66 2.60
C ALA A 58 -29.06 19.19 2.74
N HIS A 59 -30.10 19.79 2.14
CA HIS A 59 -30.41 21.21 2.35
C HIS A 59 -30.69 21.52 3.83
N LEU A 60 -31.55 20.72 4.48
CA LEU A 60 -31.89 20.92 5.89
C LEU A 60 -30.65 20.86 6.79
N TRP A 61 -29.79 19.85 6.59
CA TRP A 61 -28.54 19.73 7.36
C TRP A 61 -27.56 20.86 7.07
N ALA A 62 -27.38 21.26 5.80
CA ALA A 62 -26.53 22.40 5.45
C ALA A 62 -27.01 23.68 6.14
N ASP A 63 -28.31 23.98 6.06
CA ASP A 63 -28.88 25.19 6.65
C ASP A 63 -28.77 25.18 8.18
N GLN A 64 -28.96 24.02 8.81
CA GLN A 64 -28.79 23.85 10.25
C GLN A 64 -27.36 24.15 10.74
N PHE A 65 -26.34 23.80 9.94
CA PHE A 65 -24.94 23.95 10.31
C PHE A 65 -24.28 25.24 9.80
N MET A 66 -25.01 26.03 9.01
CA MET A 66 -24.47 27.20 8.32
C MET A 66 -23.84 28.22 9.27
N ASP A 67 -24.55 28.58 10.34
CA ASP A 67 -24.09 29.62 11.27
C ASP A 67 -22.84 29.18 12.04
N CYS A 68 -22.82 27.96 12.59
CA CYS A 68 -21.63 27.46 13.28
C CYS A 68 -20.43 27.34 12.31
N THR A 69 -20.70 27.03 11.04
CA THR A 69 -19.65 26.93 10.01
C THR A 69 -19.04 28.31 9.74
N LYS A 70 -19.86 29.35 9.59
CA LYS A 70 -19.37 30.73 9.46
C LYS A 70 -18.53 31.16 10.66
N ASP A 71 -18.97 30.83 11.87
CA ASP A 71 -18.26 31.20 13.10
C ASP A 71 -16.87 30.54 13.18
N VAL A 72 -16.78 29.25 12.85
CA VAL A 72 -15.51 28.50 12.85
C VAL A 72 -14.57 28.95 11.75
N LEU A 73 -15.08 29.25 10.55
CA LEU A 73 -14.23 29.67 9.44
C LEU A 73 -13.72 31.11 9.64
N SER A 74 -14.54 31.99 10.22
CA SER A 74 -14.17 33.40 10.47
C SER A 74 -13.30 33.61 11.72
N SER A 75 -13.15 32.60 12.59
CA SER A 75 -12.41 32.74 13.85
C SER A 75 -11.60 31.50 14.21
N THR A 76 -10.37 31.71 14.68
CA THR A 76 -9.44 30.63 15.08
C THR A 76 -9.76 30.01 16.45
N ASN A 77 -10.67 30.61 17.23
CA ASN A 77 -10.99 30.18 18.60
C ASN A 77 -12.34 29.46 18.73
N GLN A 78 -13.07 29.30 17.63
CA GLN A 78 -14.36 28.63 17.62
C GLN A 78 -14.21 27.15 17.20
N TYR A 79 -15.09 26.30 17.71
CA TYR A 79 -15.13 24.89 17.38
C TYR A 79 -16.56 24.44 17.06
N CYS A 80 -16.74 23.84 15.88
CA CYS A 80 -17.97 23.15 15.49
C CYS A 80 -17.54 21.85 14.80
N SER A 81 -18.05 20.73 15.28
CA SER A 81 -17.78 19.40 14.70
C SER A 81 -18.52 19.14 13.38
N ALA A 82 -19.41 20.06 12.98
CA ALA A 82 -20.29 19.90 11.83
C ALA A 82 -19.87 20.69 10.58
N VAL A 83 -18.70 21.35 10.59
CA VAL A 83 -18.19 22.13 9.44
C VAL A 83 -18.11 21.26 8.19
N ASP A 84 -17.49 20.08 8.30
CA ASP A 84 -17.32 19.15 7.18
C ASP A 84 -18.66 18.62 6.67
N MET A 85 -19.61 18.39 7.58
CA MET A 85 -20.97 17.95 7.21
C MET A 85 -21.70 19.04 6.43
N CYS A 86 -21.59 20.29 6.87
CA CYS A 86 -22.16 21.45 6.18
C CYS A 86 -21.59 21.57 4.76
N LEU A 87 -20.27 21.63 4.64
CA LEU A 87 -19.57 21.75 3.35
C LEU A 87 -19.87 20.56 2.43
N SER A 88 -19.89 19.33 2.96
CA SER A 88 -20.29 18.13 2.23
C SER A 88 -21.71 18.24 1.67
N CYS A 89 -22.69 18.68 2.47
CA CYS A 89 -24.06 18.89 2.01
C CYS A 89 -24.19 19.98 0.95
N LEU A 90 -23.46 21.09 1.09
CA LEU A 90 -23.46 22.16 0.09
C LEU A 90 -22.88 21.68 -1.25
N VAL A 91 -21.78 20.91 -1.22
CA VAL A 91 -21.22 20.27 -2.42
C VAL A 91 -22.19 19.26 -3.03
N TYR A 92 -22.88 18.46 -2.22
CA TYR A 92 -23.87 17.49 -2.70
C TYR A 92 -25.09 18.15 -3.35
N THR A 93 -25.54 19.28 -2.81
CA THR A 93 -26.70 20.05 -3.30
C THR A 93 -26.34 21.13 -4.33
N GLU A 94 -25.10 21.13 -4.81
CA GLU A 94 -24.60 22.07 -5.83
C GLU A 94 -24.67 23.54 -5.44
N ARG A 95 -24.71 23.84 -4.13
CA ARG A 95 -24.65 25.20 -3.56
C ARG A 95 -23.21 25.71 -3.54
N TYR A 96 -22.55 25.67 -4.69
CA TYR A 96 -21.11 25.92 -4.83
C TYR A 96 -20.71 27.33 -4.43
N GLN A 97 -21.56 28.32 -4.73
CA GLN A 97 -21.33 29.71 -4.34
C GLN A 97 -21.18 29.86 -2.82
N GLU A 98 -22.01 29.16 -2.04
CA GLU A 98 -21.95 29.21 -0.58
C GLU A 98 -20.71 28.48 -0.04
N VAL A 99 -20.26 27.40 -0.68
CA VAL A 99 -18.97 26.76 -0.35
C VAL A 99 -17.82 27.74 -0.55
N GLU A 100 -17.80 28.45 -1.69
CA GLU A 100 -16.76 29.44 -1.99
C GLU A 100 -16.77 30.59 -0.99
N GLU A 101 -17.93 31.17 -0.72
CA GLU A 101 -18.09 32.29 0.24
C GLU A 101 -17.66 31.89 1.66
N LEU A 102 -18.02 30.69 2.12
CA LEU A 102 -17.59 30.18 3.43
C LEU A 102 -16.08 30.01 3.51
N LEU A 103 -15.45 29.44 2.48
CA LEU A 103 -14.01 29.18 2.48
C LEU A 103 -13.16 30.44 2.26
N GLN A 104 -13.74 31.52 1.72
CA GLN A 104 -13.08 32.84 1.72
C GLN A 104 -12.89 33.40 3.14
N LEU A 105 -13.68 32.95 4.12
CA LEU A 105 -13.53 33.34 5.52
C LEU A 105 -12.35 32.62 6.19
N ASP A 106 -11.93 31.46 5.67
CA ASP A 106 -10.91 30.61 6.31
C ASP A 106 -9.48 31.06 6.00
N GLU A 107 -8.94 31.94 6.84
CA GLU A 107 -7.55 32.42 6.74
C GLU A 107 -6.49 31.33 6.94
N ARG A 108 -6.87 30.15 7.49
CA ARG A 108 -5.93 29.05 7.77
C ARG A 108 -5.50 28.31 6.50
N HIS A 109 -6.30 28.38 5.43
CA HIS A 109 -6.09 27.63 4.20
C HIS A 109 -5.84 26.13 4.45
N SER A 110 -6.59 25.54 5.38
CA SER A 110 -6.43 24.14 5.76
C SER A 110 -7.05 23.23 4.70
N TRP A 111 -6.30 22.23 4.21
CA TRP A 111 -6.85 21.25 3.27
C TRP A 111 -8.12 20.57 3.78
N PHE A 112 -8.24 20.41 5.09
CA PHE A 112 -9.39 19.80 5.76
C PHE A 112 -10.74 20.40 5.31
N HIS A 113 -10.84 21.73 5.20
CA HIS A 113 -12.04 22.40 4.67
C HIS A 113 -11.93 22.65 3.15
N HIS A 114 -10.75 23.04 2.69
CA HIS A 114 -10.55 23.45 1.29
C HIS A 114 -10.73 22.28 0.29
N LYS A 115 -10.62 21.02 0.73
CA LYS A 115 -10.96 19.84 -0.09
C LYS A 115 -12.38 19.90 -0.66
N PHE A 116 -13.34 20.51 0.06
CA PHE A 116 -14.73 20.60 -0.40
C PHE A 116 -14.90 21.53 -1.60
N TRP A 117 -14.13 22.62 -1.69
CA TRP A 117 -14.08 23.41 -2.92
C TRP A 117 -13.44 22.65 -4.07
N ALA A 118 -12.35 21.94 -3.81
CA ALA A 118 -11.71 21.10 -4.82
C ALA A 118 -12.69 20.03 -5.36
N MET A 119 -13.48 19.40 -4.48
CA MET A 119 -14.55 18.48 -4.84
C MET A 119 -15.69 19.17 -5.64
N ALA A 120 -16.07 20.40 -5.26
CA ALA A 120 -17.05 21.20 -6.00
C ALA A 120 -16.58 21.48 -7.44
N LEU A 121 -15.31 21.83 -7.62
CA LEU A 121 -14.71 22.03 -8.94
C LEU A 121 -14.75 20.74 -9.78
N VAL A 122 -14.45 19.59 -9.17
CA VAL A 122 -14.56 18.27 -9.83
C VAL A 122 -16.01 17.98 -10.26
N LYS A 123 -17.01 18.19 -9.40
CA LYS A 123 -18.43 18.00 -9.75
C LYS A 123 -18.89 18.94 -10.87
N GLN A 124 -18.33 20.15 -10.95
CA GLN A 124 -18.56 21.08 -12.06
C GLN A 124 -17.83 20.70 -13.37
N GLY A 125 -17.04 19.61 -13.38
CA GLY A 125 -16.23 19.20 -14.53
C GLY A 125 -14.94 20.01 -14.72
N LYS A 126 -14.59 20.88 -13.76
CA LYS A 126 -13.41 21.76 -13.78
C LYS A 126 -12.19 21.06 -13.19
N LEU A 127 -11.83 19.91 -13.76
CA LEU A 127 -10.80 19.01 -13.21
C LEU A 127 -9.41 19.67 -13.09
N GLN A 128 -9.01 20.48 -14.08
CA GLN A 128 -7.72 21.17 -14.01
C GLN A 128 -7.70 22.26 -12.93
N GLU A 129 -8.79 23.04 -12.79
CA GLU A 129 -8.91 24.05 -11.73
C GLU A 129 -8.86 23.40 -10.34
N ALA A 130 -9.43 22.20 -10.19
CA ALA A 130 -9.37 21.44 -8.94
C ALA A 130 -7.92 21.05 -8.57
N LEU A 131 -7.11 20.63 -9.56
CA LEU A 131 -5.69 20.33 -9.37
C LEU A 131 -4.89 21.58 -9.02
N ASP A 132 -5.14 22.68 -9.75
CA ASP A 132 -4.45 23.95 -9.53
C ASP A 132 -4.75 24.49 -8.12
N TYR A 133 -6.00 24.39 -7.68
CA TYR A 133 -6.42 24.77 -6.34
C TYR A 133 -5.76 23.92 -5.25
N ALA A 134 -5.76 22.59 -5.40
CA ALA A 134 -5.08 21.69 -4.48
C ALA A 134 -3.57 22.00 -4.38
N GLY A 135 -2.92 22.31 -5.50
CA GLY A 135 -1.53 22.75 -5.55
C GLY A 135 -1.30 24.10 -4.84
N GLN A 136 -2.23 25.05 -4.98
CA GLN A 136 -2.19 26.32 -4.27
C GLN A 136 -2.26 26.12 -2.75
N ILE A 137 -3.22 25.33 -2.26
CA ILE A 137 -3.35 25.03 -0.84
C ILE A 137 -2.08 24.37 -0.30
N LEU A 138 -1.53 23.38 -1.01
CA LEU A 138 -0.28 22.74 -0.63
C LEU A 138 0.87 23.74 -0.50
N SER A 139 0.97 24.72 -1.41
CA SER A 139 2.02 25.75 -1.39
C SER A 139 1.91 26.73 -0.21
N GLN A 140 0.71 26.90 0.33
CA GLN A 140 0.42 27.78 1.46
C GLN A 140 0.61 27.09 2.81
N GLN A 141 0.69 25.76 2.84
CA GLN A 141 0.98 25.02 4.07
C GLN A 141 2.38 25.34 4.59
N ARG A 142 2.49 25.49 5.92
CA ARG A 142 3.77 25.78 6.61
C ARG A 142 4.84 24.71 6.40
N THR A 143 4.41 23.46 6.24
CA THR A 143 5.29 22.34 5.91
C THR A 143 5.43 22.23 4.40
N LYS A 144 6.64 22.42 3.86
CA LYS A 144 6.94 22.24 2.42
C LYS A 144 6.89 20.78 1.93
N ASN A 145 6.23 19.90 2.68
CA ASN A 145 6.20 18.47 2.41
C ASN A 145 4.88 18.09 1.73
N SER A 146 4.89 16.96 1.04
CA SER A 146 3.68 16.35 0.50
C SER A 146 2.66 16.07 1.61
N ASP A 147 1.43 16.53 1.42
CA ASP A 147 0.28 16.15 2.22
C ASP A 147 -0.38 14.91 1.59
N PRO A 148 -0.44 13.76 2.29
CA PRO A 148 -1.02 12.53 1.75
C PRO A 148 -2.47 12.66 1.28
N GLU A 149 -3.27 13.53 1.89
CA GLU A 149 -4.66 13.74 1.49
C GLU A 149 -4.76 14.53 0.19
N ILE A 150 -3.95 15.58 0.05
CA ILE A 150 -3.81 16.34 -1.21
C ILE A 150 -3.28 15.43 -2.31
N ASP A 151 -2.26 14.62 -2.02
CA ASP A 151 -1.70 13.66 -2.97
C ASP A 151 -2.76 12.68 -3.47
N SER A 152 -3.57 12.12 -2.56
CA SER A 152 -4.65 11.20 -2.92
C SER A 152 -5.74 11.86 -3.76
N PHE A 153 -6.09 13.11 -3.47
CA PHE A 153 -7.05 13.88 -4.24
C PHE A 153 -6.53 14.17 -5.65
N CYS A 154 -5.31 14.69 -5.78
CA CYS A 154 -4.71 14.97 -7.07
C CYS A 154 -4.53 13.71 -7.91
N GLU A 155 -4.14 12.59 -7.28
CA GLU A 155 -4.05 11.29 -7.93
C GLU A 155 -5.41 10.85 -8.50
N SER A 156 -6.50 10.95 -7.73
CA SER A 156 -7.83 10.57 -8.21
C SER A 156 -8.30 11.44 -9.36
N VAL A 157 -8.10 12.76 -9.27
CA VAL A 157 -8.51 13.69 -10.34
C VAL A 157 -7.74 13.43 -11.63
N LEU A 158 -6.43 13.16 -11.57
CA LEU A 158 -5.67 12.80 -12.77
C LEU A 158 -6.13 11.48 -13.40
N LEU A 159 -6.52 10.50 -12.57
CA LEU A 159 -7.09 9.24 -13.07
C LEU A 159 -8.45 9.47 -13.75
N ASP A 160 -9.30 10.32 -13.19
CA ASP A 160 -10.60 10.70 -13.80
C ASP A 160 -10.42 11.46 -15.12
N MET A 161 -9.35 12.26 -15.24
CA MET A 161 -8.95 12.90 -16.51
C MET A 161 -8.35 11.92 -17.53
N GLY A 162 -8.14 10.65 -17.17
CA GLY A 162 -7.45 9.66 -18.02
C GLY A 162 -5.94 9.89 -18.14
N LYS A 163 -5.34 10.76 -17.32
CA LYS A 163 -3.89 11.05 -17.31
C LYS A 163 -3.15 10.04 -16.43
N ILE A 164 -3.27 8.76 -16.80
CA ILE A 164 -2.82 7.63 -15.98
C ILE A 164 -1.31 7.65 -15.74
N GLU A 165 -0.53 7.95 -16.78
CA GLU A 165 0.93 8.00 -16.72
C GLU A 165 1.40 9.12 -15.78
N GLU A 166 0.82 10.31 -15.89
CA GLU A 166 1.14 11.44 -15.01
C GLU A 166 0.79 11.14 -13.55
N ALA A 167 -0.39 10.55 -13.31
CA ALA A 167 -0.80 10.12 -11.97
C ALA A 167 0.18 9.10 -11.39
N TYR A 168 0.62 8.14 -12.19
CA TYR A 168 1.57 7.10 -11.78
C TYR A 168 2.93 7.69 -11.42
N GLU A 169 3.49 8.54 -12.27
CA GLU A 169 4.81 9.15 -12.07
C GLU A 169 4.85 10.02 -10.80
N LYS A 170 3.79 10.80 -10.56
CA LYS A 170 3.73 11.72 -9.41
C LYS A 170 3.35 11.03 -8.10
N TYR A 171 2.39 10.10 -8.14
CA TYR A 171 1.75 9.57 -6.94
C TYR A 171 1.84 8.05 -6.80
N GLY A 172 1.93 7.31 -7.91
CA GLY A 172 1.86 5.85 -7.91
C GLY A 172 2.98 5.14 -7.12
N LEU A 173 4.11 5.82 -6.91
CA LEU A 173 5.24 5.33 -6.12
C LEU A 173 5.24 5.85 -4.66
N LYS A 174 4.29 6.71 -4.28
CA LYS A 174 4.09 7.18 -2.89
C LYS A 174 3.35 6.12 -2.06
N VAL A 175 3.95 4.94 -1.94
CA VAL A 175 3.32 3.79 -1.29
C VAL A 175 3.61 3.73 0.22
N PRO A 176 2.74 3.08 1.04
CA PRO A 176 2.92 2.97 2.48
C PRO A 176 4.25 2.36 2.91
N SER A 177 4.74 2.72 4.11
CA SER A 177 5.92 2.08 4.73
C SER A 177 5.62 0.73 5.38
N TYR A 178 4.33 0.43 5.60
CA TYR A 178 3.85 -0.79 6.23
C TYR A 178 3.22 -1.76 5.22
N GLY A 179 3.07 -3.01 5.64
CA GLY A 179 2.53 -4.09 4.81
C GLY A 179 3.61 -4.86 4.04
N THR A 180 3.21 -5.93 3.37
CA THR A 180 4.13 -6.75 2.57
C THR A 180 4.35 -6.12 1.19
N ASN A 181 5.56 -6.24 0.65
CA ASN A 181 5.88 -5.73 -0.70
C ASN A 181 4.97 -6.33 -1.78
N LEU A 182 4.51 -7.58 -1.61
CA LEU A 182 3.52 -8.20 -2.50
C LEU A 182 2.16 -7.47 -2.47
N ASN A 183 1.69 -7.06 -1.29
CA ASN A 183 0.43 -6.33 -1.16
C ASN A 183 0.55 -4.90 -1.71
N ILE A 184 1.69 -4.24 -1.49
CA ILE A 184 2.00 -2.94 -2.09
C ILE A 184 1.97 -3.04 -3.61
N TYR A 185 2.72 -3.98 -4.19
CA TYR A 185 2.76 -4.23 -5.63
C TYR A 185 1.36 -4.46 -6.23
N ARG A 186 0.58 -5.35 -5.61
CA ARG A 186 -0.80 -5.63 -6.05
C ARG A 186 -1.70 -4.40 -5.96
N GLY A 187 -1.55 -3.58 -4.92
CA GLY A 187 -2.28 -2.33 -4.76
C GLY A 187 -2.00 -1.36 -5.92
N VAL A 188 -0.73 -1.17 -6.25
CA VAL A 188 -0.32 -0.29 -7.37
C VAL A 188 -0.80 -0.85 -8.71
N CYS A 189 -0.63 -2.15 -8.99
CA CYS A 189 -1.15 -2.76 -10.23
C CYS A 189 -2.68 -2.69 -10.35
N LYS A 190 -3.41 -2.74 -9.22
CA LYS A 190 -4.86 -2.58 -9.22
C LYS A 190 -5.26 -1.15 -9.56
N LYS A 191 -4.53 -0.16 -9.03
CA LYS A 191 -4.80 1.27 -9.27
C LYS A 191 -4.39 1.70 -10.68
N TYR A 192 -3.30 1.13 -11.21
CA TYR A 192 -2.74 1.44 -12.53
C TYR A 192 -2.74 0.21 -13.45
N PRO A 193 -3.91 -0.24 -13.92
CA PRO A 193 -4.02 -1.49 -14.68
C PRO A 193 -3.40 -1.43 -16.09
N THR A 194 -3.25 -0.22 -16.66
CA THR A 194 -2.68 0.00 -18.00
C THR A 194 -1.16 0.15 -17.99
N ILE A 195 -0.56 0.47 -16.84
CA ILE A 195 0.89 0.56 -16.71
C ILE A 195 1.48 -0.84 -16.65
N ASP A 196 2.57 -1.06 -17.39
CA ASP A 196 3.23 -2.35 -17.44
C ASP A 196 3.60 -2.86 -16.03
N LYS A 197 3.18 -4.09 -15.73
CA LYS A 197 3.34 -4.72 -14.43
C LYS A 197 4.80 -4.98 -14.08
N ARG A 198 5.67 -5.12 -15.07
CA ARG A 198 7.11 -5.27 -14.86
C ARG A 198 7.75 -3.92 -14.55
N LYS A 199 7.38 -2.86 -15.27
CA LYS A 199 7.75 -1.48 -14.94
C LYS A 199 7.36 -1.12 -13.50
N ILE A 200 6.11 -1.37 -13.10
CA ILE A 200 5.66 -1.12 -11.71
C ILE A 200 6.57 -1.80 -10.69
N LEU A 201 6.91 -3.07 -10.91
CA LEU A 201 7.75 -3.80 -9.98
C LEU A 201 9.15 -3.20 -9.88
N LEU A 202 9.76 -2.86 -11.02
CA LEU A 202 11.11 -2.28 -11.07
C LEU A 202 11.15 -0.90 -10.41
N ASP A 203 10.21 -0.02 -10.74
CA ASP A 203 10.11 1.32 -10.16
C ASP A 203 9.91 1.24 -8.63
N LEU A 204 9.11 0.29 -8.15
CA LEU A 204 8.93 0.05 -6.70
C LEU A 204 10.19 -0.47 -6.01
N ILE A 205 10.92 -1.40 -6.65
CA ILE A 205 12.21 -1.90 -6.14
C ILE A 205 13.20 -0.75 -6.01
N GLU A 206 13.29 0.10 -7.04
CA GLU A 206 14.18 1.27 -7.05
C GLU A 206 13.80 2.26 -5.93
N LYS A 207 12.51 2.52 -5.73
CA LYS A 207 12.03 3.51 -4.76
C LYS A 207 12.11 3.06 -3.30
N LYS A 208 11.78 1.81 -3.00
CA LYS A 208 11.59 1.31 -1.61
C LYS A 208 12.77 0.51 -1.07
N GLY A 209 13.91 0.51 -1.77
CA GLY A 209 15.17 -0.04 -1.28
C GLY A 209 15.20 -1.57 -1.29
N ILE A 210 15.62 -2.18 -0.16
CA ILE A 210 16.08 -3.58 0.00
C ILE A 210 15.44 -4.56 -1.01
N LYS A 211 16.16 -4.79 -2.11
CA LYS A 211 15.69 -5.52 -3.29
C LYS A 211 15.22 -6.93 -2.93
N GLY A 212 15.90 -7.63 -2.01
CA GLY A 212 15.50 -8.97 -1.57
C GLY A 212 14.07 -9.05 -1.00
N LYS A 213 13.55 -7.99 -0.39
CA LYS A 213 12.16 -7.98 0.13
C LYS A 213 11.11 -8.07 -0.98
N TRP A 214 11.48 -7.80 -2.24
CA TRP A 214 10.61 -7.88 -3.41
C TRP A 214 10.59 -9.25 -4.07
N PHE A 215 11.38 -10.23 -3.61
CA PHE A 215 11.41 -11.59 -4.16
C PHE A 215 10.01 -12.21 -4.31
N ALA A 216 9.20 -12.15 -3.26
CA ALA A 216 7.87 -12.73 -3.26
C ALA A 216 6.93 -12.03 -4.27
N ALA A 217 7.06 -10.71 -4.43
CA ALA A 217 6.31 -9.95 -5.43
C ALA A 217 6.71 -10.36 -6.85
N ALA A 218 8.01 -10.36 -7.14
CA ALA A 218 8.56 -10.74 -8.45
C ALA A 218 8.17 -12.17 -8.86
N LYS A 219 8.35 -13.13 -7.94
CA LYS A 219 8.00 -14.54 -8.16
C LYS A 219 6.51 -14.72 -8.45
N THR A 220 5.65 -14.06 -7.67
CA THR A 220 4.19 -14.17 -7.83
C THR A 220 3.72 -13.48 -9.11
N ALA A 221 4.43 -12.47 -9.59
CA ALA A 221 4.19 -11.81 -10.87
C ALA A 221 4.69 -12.61 -12.09
N GLY A 222 5.35 -13.77 -11.88
CA GLY A 222 5.95 -14.58 -12.95
C GLY A 222 7.25 -14.00 -13.52
N GLN A 223 7.79 -12.94 -12.92
CA GLN A 223 9.03 -12.28 -13.36
C GLN A 223 10.23 -12.95 -12.68
N LEU A 224 10.54 -14.17 -13.13
CA LEU A 224 11.52 -15.05 -12.48
C LEU A 224 12.95 -14.51 -12.57
N ASP A 225 13.27 -13.75 -13.60
CA ASP A 225 14.53 -13.05 -13.74
C ASP A 225 14.73 -11.99 -12.65
N ILE A 226 13.72 -11.13 -12.41
CA ILE A 226 13.74 -10.13 -11.34
C ILE A 226 13.73 -10.83 -9.98
N ALA A 227 12.96 -11.90 -9.82
CA ALA A 227 12.94 -12.69 -8.60
C ALA A 227 14.33 -13.27 -8.31
N LEU A 228 15.03 -13.78 -9.32
CA LEU A 228 16.39 -14.28 -9.17
C LEU A 228 17.35 -13.19 -8.72
N GLU A 229 17.30 -12.00 -9.34
CA GLU A 229 18.11 -10.86 -8.91
C GLU A 229 17.82 -10.43 -7.46
N CYS A 230 16.55 -10.46 -7.04
CA CYS A 230 16.15 -10.19 -5.66
C CYS A 230 16.73 -11.23 -4.69
N ALA A 231 16.66 -12.52 -5.04
CA ALA A 231 17.23 -13.58 -4.22
C ALA A 231 18.75 -13.38 -4.04
N MET A 232 19.45 -13.01 -5.12
CA MET A 232 20.90 -12.89 -5.12
C MET A 232 21.46 -11.79 -4.20
N THR A 233 20.67 -10.79 -3.80
CA THR A 233 21.14 -9.79 -2.81
C THR A 233 21.41 -10.40 -1.44
N GLY A 234 20.68 -11.47 -1.08
CA GLY A 234 20.82 -12.15 0.22
C GLY A 234 19.92 -11.59 1.33
N ASP A 235 19.10 -10.58 1.02
CA ASP A 235 18.17 -9.97 2.01
C ASP A 235 16.79 -10.63 2.01
N SER A 236 16.61 -11.68 1.19
CA SER A 236 15.36 -12.44 1.14
C SER A 236 15.30 -13.46 2.26
N ASP A 237 14.11 -13.65 2.83
CA ASP A 237 13.85 -14.71 3.80
C ASP A 237 14.19 -16.10 3.21
N PRO A 238 15.12 -16.87 3.82
CA PRO A 238 15.61 -18.11 3.23
C PRO A 238 14.54 -19.21 3.17
N ASP A 239 13.56 -19.22 4.08
CA ASP A 239 12.42 -20.14 4.02
C ASP A 239 11.52 -19.86 2.82
N THR A 240 11.31 -18.59 2.49
CA THR A 240 10.60 -18.17 1.28
C THR A 240 11.34 -18.61 0.01
N LEU A 241 12.67 -18.54 -0.01
CA LEU A 241 13.49 -19.03 -1.11
C LEU A 241 13.43 -20.57 -1.22
N LEU A 242 13.51 -21.31 -0.11
CA LEU A 242 13.38 -22.78 -0.11
C LEU A 242 11.99 -23.25 -0.56
N ARG A 243 10.93 -22.52 -0.17
CA ARG A 243 9.58 -22.80 -0.67
C ARG A 243 9.52 -22.63 -2.19
N ALA A 244 10.10 -21.55 -2.72
CA ALA A 244 10.18 -21.34 -4.17
C ALA A 244 11.01 -22.44 -4.87
N THR A 245 12.12 -22.87 -4.26
CA THR A 245 12.95 -23.98 -4.77
C THR A 245 12.12 -25.24 -4.99
N ARG A 246 11.30 -25.61 -4.01
CA ARG A 246 10.39 -26.76 -4.12
C ARG A 246 9.31 -26.53 -5.19
N ASP A 247 8.64 -25.36 -5.16
CA ASP A 247 7.48 -25.07 -6.01
C ASP A 247 7.85 -25.01 -7.51
N PHE A 248 9.10 -24.66 -7.82
CA PHE A 248 9.61 -24.53 -9.20
C PHE A 248 10.48 -25.70 -9.65
N ALA A 249 10.76 -26.69 -8.78
CA ALA A 249 11.71 -27.76 -9.07
C ALA A 249 11.46 -28.53 -10.39
N GLU A 250 10.20 -28.66 -10.81
CA GLU A 250 9.82 -29.31 -12.07
C GLU A 250 9.51 -28.30 -13.19
N LYS A 251 9.00 -27.12 -12.84
CA LYS A 251 8.52 -26.12 -13.80
C LYS A 251 9.67 -25.31 -14.40
N ASP A 252 10.64 -24.95 -13.57
CA ASP A 252 11.84 -24.23 -13.94
C ASP A 252 12.98 -24.68 -13.01
N PRO A 253 13.65 -25.80 -13.33
CA PRO A 253 14.71 -26.34 -12.51
C PRO A 253 15.90 -25.39 -12.37
N GLU A 254 16.18 -24.55 -13.37
CA GLU A 254 17.31 -23.63 -13.32
C GLU A 254 17.06 -22.51 -12.31
N PHE A 255 15.89 -21.86 -12.37
CA PHE A 255 15.48 -20.89 -11.37
C PHE A 255 15.45 -21.51 -9.96
N ALA A 256 14.80 -22.67 -9.82
CA ALA A 256 14.64 -23.35 -8.54
C ALA A 256 15.98 -23.62 -7.86
N LEU A 257 16.95 -24.17 -8.58
CA LEU A 257 18.24 -24.54 -8.02
C LEU A 257 19.10 -23.32 -7.70
N ASN A 258 19.10 -22.28 -8.54
CA ASN A 258 19.82 -21.05 -8.23
C ASN A 258 19.28 -20.37 -6.96
N VAL A 259 17.96 -20.29 -6.84
CA VAL A 259 17.30 -19.74 -5.64
C VAL A 259 17.60 -20.60 -4.41
N GLY A 260 17.56 -21.92 -4.53
CA GLY A 260 17.80 -22.82 -3.41
C GLY A 260 19.26 -22.84 -2.94
N VAL A 261 20.23 -22.76 -3.85
CA VAL A 261 21.64 -22.54 -3.51
C VAL A 261 21.80 -21.25 -2.73
N LYS A 262 21.16 -20.17 -3.20
CA LYS A 262 21.20 -18.88 -2.48
C LYS A 262 20.53 -18.96 -1.12
N ALA A 263 19.43 -19.70 -0.97
CA ALA A 263 18.76 -19.92 0.32
C ALA A 263 19.69 -20.59 1.35
N VAL A 264 20.39 -21.66 0.95
CA VAL A 264 21.38 -22.33 1.80
C VAL A 264 22.52 -21.37 2.15
N MET A 265 23.02 -20.59 1.20
CA MET A 265 24.05 -19.58 1.49
C MET A 265 23.58 -18.51 2.48
N VAL A 266 22.32 -18.07 2.39
CA VAL A 266 21.73 -17.09 3.32
C VAL A 266 21.64 -17.68 4.73
N TYR A 267 21.27 -18.95 4.90
CA TYR A 267 21.34 -19.62 6.22
C TYR A 267 22.78 -19.66 6.78
N LEU A 268 23.76 -19.89 5.91
CA LEU A 268 25.16 -20.05 6.33
C LEU A 268 25.85 -18.73 6.70
N THR A 269 25.46 -17.62 6.08
CA THR A 269 26.16 -16.32 6.22
C THR A 269 25.30 -15.21 6.80
N GLY A 270 23.99 -15.40 6.89
CA GLY A 270 23.05 -14.40 7.38
C GLY A 270 23.08 -14.24 8.90
N SER A 271 22.71 -13.04 9.34
CA SER A 271 22.41 -12.75 10.75
C SER A 271 20.91 -12.77 10.95
N PHE A 272 20.44 -13.70 11.78
CA PHE A 272 19.02 -13.90 12.09
C PHE A 272 18.76 -13.59 13.57
N TYR A 273 17.50 -13.30 13.90
CA TYR A 273 17.10 -13.07 15.30
C TYR A 273 17.31 -14.34 16.14
N ASP A 274 16.88 -15.48 15.60
CA ASP A 274 17.12 -16.80 16.21
C ASP A 274 18.42 -17.41 15.67
N PRO A 275 19.24 -18.03 16.54
CA PRO A 275 20.45 -18.72 16.10
C PRO A 275 20.12 -19.88 15.14
N ILE A 276 20.73 -19.87 13.95
CA ILE A 276 20.71 -21.01 13.02
C ILE A 276 21.58 -22.14 13.57
N ALA A 277 21.05 -23.36 13.58
CA ALA A 277 21.72 -24.55 14.11
C ALA A 277 22.08 -25.57 13.02
N PRO A 278 22.96 -26.54 13.37
CA PRO A 278 23.16 -27.84 12.75
C PRO A 278 22.10 -28.32 11.75
N ILE A 279 20.93 -28.51 12.36
CA ILE A 279 19.78 -29.19 11.82
C ILE A 279 19.09 -28.37 10.72
N ASP A 280 19.10 -27.04 10.82
CA ASP A 280 18.48 -26.15 9.84
C ASP A 280 19.23 -26.22 8.51
N ILE A 281 20.57 -26.28 8.57
CA ILE A 281 21.42 -26.47 7.38
C ILE A 281 21.15 -27.82 6.72
N ARG A 282 21.02 -28.89 7.51
CA ARG A 282 20.67 -30.23 6.98
C ARG A 282 19.30 -30.22 6.32
N ALA A 283 18.31 -29.59 6.94
CA ALA A 283 16.96 -29.49 6.40
C ALA A 283 16.93 -28.67 5.09
N ALA A 284 17.61 -27.52 5.05
CA ALA A 284 17.73 -26.67 3.86
C ALA A 284 18.45 -27.40 2.71
N PHE A 285 19.58 -28.06 3.01
CA PHE A 285 20.32 -28.86 2.03
C PHE A 285 19.47 -30.01 1.48
N THR A 286 18.77 -30.75 2.35
CA THR A 286 17.90 -31.85 1.92
C THR A 286 16.79 -31.38 0.99
N LYS A 287 16.13 -30.26 1.29
CA LYS A 287 15.11 -29.65 0.42
C LYS A 287 15.70 -29.29 -0.96
N LEU A 288 16.89 -28.68 -0.99
CA LEU A 288 17.57 -28.33 -2.23
C LEU A 288 17.97 -29.58 -3.04
N MET A 289 18.55 -30.60 -2.40
CA MET A 289 18.93 -31.83 -3.08
C MET A 289 17.73 -32.60 -3.62
N SER A 290 16.60 -32.59 -2.89
CA SER A 290 15.33 -33.14 -3.36
C SER A 290 14.79 -32.41 -4.58
N ALA A 291 14.96 -31.08 -4.67
CA ALA A 291 14.62 -30.33 -5.88
C ALA A 291 15.59 -30.66 -7.03
N ALA A 292 16.88 -30.81 -6.74
CA ALA A 292 17.92 -31.13 -7.72
C ALA A 292 17.73 -32.51 -8.35
N SER A 293 17.27 -33.50 -7.56
CA SER A 293 17.04 -34.86 -8.06
C SER A 293 15.95 -34.95 -9.11
N LYS A 294 14.94 -34.07 -9.05
CA LYS A 294 13.87 -34.01 -10.07
C LYS A 294 14.38 -33.66 -11.47
N SER A 295 15.57 -33.07 -11.58
CA SER A 295 16.21 -32.70 -12.85
C SER A 295 17.58 -33.36 -13.07
N ASN A 296 17.97 -34.32 -12.23
CA ASN A 296 19.28 -34.97 -12.25
C ASN A 296 20.48 -33.99 -12.17
N ARG A 297 20.33 -32.88 -11.44
CA ARG A 297 21.34 -31.80 -11.31
C ARG A 297 22.03 -31.76 -9.94
N GLN A 298 21.95 -32.84 -9.16
CA GLN A 298 22.52 -32.95 -7.82
C GLN A 298 24.01 -32.58 -7.80
N GLN A 299 24.80 -33.13 -8.74
CA GLN A 299 26.23 -32.89 -8.79
C GLN A 299 26.56 -31.42 -9.11
N LEU A 300 25.82 -30.80 -10.02
CA LEU A 300 25.98 -29.39 -10.35
C LEU A 300 25.74 -28.50 -9.11
N VAL A 301 24.68 -28.78 -8.37
CA VAL A 301 24.33 -28.06 -7.13
C VAL A 301 25.42 -28.22 -6.07
N ARG A 302 25.96 -29.43 -5.90
CA ARG A 302 27.07 -29.67 -4.96
C ARG A 302 28.33 -28.89 -5.33
N THR A 303 28.69 -28.87 -6.62
CA THR A 303 29.85 -28.11 -7.10
C THR A 303 29.69 -26.62 -6.85
N GLU A 304 28.51 -26.07 -7.16
CA GLU A 304 28.24 -24.64 -6.98
C GLU A 304 28.20 -24.25 -5.49
N LEU A 305 27.56 -25.05 -4.63
CA LEU A 305 27.59 -24.82 -3.18
C LEU A 305 29.01 -24.89 -2.61
N SER A 306 29.79 -25.90 -3.00
CA SER A 306 31.19 -26.05 -2.56
C SER A 306 32.01 -24.81 -2.90
N LYS A 307 31.87 -24.30 -4.13
CA LYS A 307 32.55 -23.09 -4.60
C LYS A 307 32.16 -21.86 -3.76
N ARG A 308 30.88 -21.66 -3.47
CA ARG A 308 30.40 -20.51 -2.68
C ARG A 308 30.78 -20.60 -1.21
N VAL A 309 30.66 -21.78 -0.60
CA VAL A 309 31.06 -22.02 0.80
C VAL A 309 32.55 -21.75 1.00
N LEU A 310 33.40 -22.20 0.06
CA LEU A 310 34.84 -21.92 0.12
C LEU A 310 35.13 -20.41 -0.01
N ARG A 311 34.46 -19.72 -0.96
CA ARG A 311 34.63 -18.28 -1.18
C ARG A 311 34.23 -17.44 0.02
N GLU A 312 33.17 -17.83 0.74
CA GLU A 312 32.62 -17.09 1.89
C GLU A 312 32.95 -17.74 3.24
N SER A 313 33.95 -18.63 3.28
CA SER A 313 34.24 -19.44 4.48
C SER A 313 34.51 -18.62 5.74
N ASN A 314 34.98 -17.38 5.61
CA ASN A 314 35.24 -16.49 6.73
C ASN A 314 33.97 -15.86 7.33
N ARG A 315 32.84 -15.92 6.61
CA ARG A 315 31.53 -15.42 7.05
C ARG A 315 30.63 -16.51 7.65
N ILE A 316 31.06 -17.77 7.58
CA ILE A 316 30.28 -18.93 8.02
C ILE A 316 30.81 -19.36 9.40
N LYS A 317 29.91 -19.57 10.37
CA LYS A 317 30.25 -20.14 11.67
C LYS A 317 30.85 -21.55 11.51
N THR A 318 31.84 -21.89 12.35
CA THR A 318 32.63 -23.11 12.21
C THR A 318 31.78 -24.38 12.18
N ASP A 319 30.81 -24.50 13.08
CA ASP A 319 29.88 -25.62 13.20
C ASP A 319 28.98 -25.78 11.96
N LEU A 320 28.45 -24.68 11.43
CA LEU A 320 27.65 -24.67 10.21
C LEU A 320 28.49 -25.04 8.98
N ARG A 321 29.73 -24.53 8.92
CA ARG A 321 30.70 -24.84 7.86
C ARG A 321 31.07 -26.33 7.85
N GLU A 322 31.40 -26.90 9.00
CA GLU A 322 31.69 -28.34 9.11
C GLU A 322 30.49 -29.19 8.69
N THR A 323 29.29 -28.78 9.09
CA THR A 323 28.05 -29.45 8.71
C THR A 323 27.82 -29.47 7.21
N ILE A 324 27.88 -28.31 6.53
CA ILE A 324 27.66 -28.27 5.08
C ILE A 324 28.77 -28.99 4.30
N LEU A 325 30.03 -28.88 4.73
CA LEU A 325 31.13 -29.61 4.10
C LEU A 325 31.00 -31.13 4.28
N GLY A 326 30.47 -31.59 5.41
CA GLY A 326 30.14 -33.00 5.63
C GLY A 326 29.06 -33.50 4.66
N LEU A 327 27.98 -32.73 4.50
CA LEU A 327 26.88 -33.07 3.57
C LEU A 327 27.34 -33.10 2.10
N LEU A 328 28.20 -32.17 1.70
CA LEU A 328 28.75 -32.11 0.33
C LEU A 328 29.65 -33.32 0.01
N LYS A 329 30.28 -33.93 1.02
CA LYS A 329 31.16 -35.10 0.86
C LYS A 329 30.44 -36.44 0.85
N GLN A 330 29.21 -36.55 1.38
CA GLN A 330 28.54 -37.84 1.59
C GLN A 330 28.25 -38.61 0.29
N GLU A 331 27.99 -37.96 -0.85
CA GLU A 331 27.70 -38.67 -2.11
C GLU A 331 28.97 -39.18 -2.83
N ALA A 332 30.16 -38.72 -2.46
CA ALA A 332 31.41 -39.29 -2.98
C ALA A 332 31.66 -40.72 -2.45
N ARG A 333 30.91 -41.17 -1.42
CA ARG A 333 31.04 -42.50 -0.81
C ARG A 333 29.94 -43.48 -1.21
N ASP A 334 28.82 -43.01 -1.78
CA ASP A 334 27.70 -43.88 -2.20
C ASP A 334 27.76 -44.27 -3.69
N VAL A 335 28.79 -43.80 -4.41
CA VAL A 335 29.04 -44.05 -5.85
C VAL A 335 30.36 -44.84 -6.07
N LEU A 336 31.07 -45.17 -4.99
CA LEU A 336 32.23 -46.08 -4.94
C LEU A 336 31.83 -47.35 -4.21
#